data_AF-A0A0P4R353-F1
#
_entry.id   AF-A0A0P4R353-F1
#
_cell.length_a   1.000
_cell.length_b   1.000
_cell.length_c   1.000
_cell.angle_alpha   90.00
_cell.angle_beta   90.00
_cell.angle_gamma   90.00
#
_symmetry.space_group_name_H-M   'P 1'
#
loop_
_entity.id
_entity.type
_entity.pdbx_description
1 polymer ?
#
loop_
_entity_poly.entity_id
_entity_poly.type
_entity_poly.pdbx_seq_one_letter_code
_entity_poly.pdbx_strand_id
1 'polypeptide(L)'
;MEAACHTDYMFQAMHALLSGRGLTADLSVREIYMAESVRWHLERAEPGARIVLAAHNSHIHKTEMKLGGGLTALPMGRHLQRMLGQDYRTVALVHTADHVPEMYPDQSAAVGFTLAEARLEPAEPGSVEGALTDAGLADRITLTDLRHTPRDAQGAPLLHSIRSQSSSLSTRVPEAFDAVIAVPTVTRDRTVRF
;
A
#
# COMPACT_ATOMS: atom_id res chain seq x y z
N MET A 1 24.60 5.80 -8.41
CA MET A 1 25.12 6.15 -7.06
C MET A 1 23.99 6.62 -6.15
N GLU A 2 23.14 7.55 -6.59
CA GLU A 2 22.00 8.07 -5.82
C GLU A 2 21.05 6.99 -5.26
N ALA A 3 20.58 6.05 -6.11
CA ALA A 3 19.73 4.95 -5.67
C ALA A 3 20.33 4.14 -4.50
N ALA A 4 21.64 3.89 -4.54
CA ALA A 4 22.34 3.14 -3.50
C ALA A 4 22.38 3.91 -2.17
N CYS A 5 22.59 5.23 -2.22
CA CYS A 5 22.56 6.10 -1.04
C CYS A 5 21.16 6.15 -0.40
N HIS A 6 20.10 6.26 -1.22
CA HIS A 6 18.72 6.23 -0.72
C HIS A 6 18.36 4.87 -0.10
N THR A 7 18.85 3.77 -0.68
CA THR A 7 18.66 2.42 -0.12
C THR A 7 19.38 2.24 1.21
N ASP A 8 20.65 2.66 1.32
CA ASP A 8 21.41 2.58 2.58
C ASP A 8 20.73 3.40 3.69
N TYR A 9 20.35 4.65 3.38
CA TYR A 9 19.58 5.49 4.30
C TYR A 9 18.28 4.82 4.74
N MET A 10 17.55 4.22 3.80
CA MET A 10 16.29 3.55 4.08
C MET A 10 16.46 2.37 5.06
N PHE A 11 17.52 1.56 4.92
CA PHE A 11 17.81 0.51 5.88
C PHE A 11 18.10 1.06 7.29
N GLN A 12 18.85 2.15 7.39
CA GLN A 12 19.13 2.83 8.66
C GLN A 12 17.84 3.39 9.30
N ALA A 13 17.01 4.07 8.52
CA ALA A 13 15.75 4.64 8.97
C ALA A 13 14.74 3.56 9.42
N MET A 14 14.68 2.42 8.72
CA MET A 14 13.85 1.29 9.12
C MET A 14 14.35 0.63 10.40
N HIS A 15 15.66 0.42 10.52
CA HIS A 15 16.24 -0.08 11.75
C HIS A 15 15.96 0.86 12.93
N ALA A 16 16.07 2.18 12.73
CA ALA A 16 15.71 3.17 13.73
C ALA A 16 14.22 3.07 14.12
N LEU A 17 13.30 2.99 13.14
CA LEU A 17 11.87 2.81 13.40
C LEU A 17 11.59 1.54 14.22
N LEU A 18 12.13 0.39 13.81
CA LEU A 18 11.92 -0.90 14.48
C LEU A 18 12.55 -0.97 15.87
N SER A 19 13.62 -0.19 16.12
CA SER A 19 14.25 -0.07 17.44
C SER A 19 13.68 1.06 18.32
N GLY A 20 12.57 1.69 17.90
CA GLY A 20 11.90 2.75 18.67
C GLY A 20 12.63 4.11 18.65
N ARG A 21 13.59 4.30 17.73
CA ARG A 21 14.38 5.53 17.55
C ARG A 21 14.07 6.25 16.23
N GLY A 22 12.98 5.87 15.56
CA GLY A 22 12.59 6.43 14.27
C GLY A 22 12.29 7.92 14.35
N LEU A 23 12.75 8.67 13.36
CA LEU A 23 12.39 10.09 13.22
C LEU A 23 11.03 10.22 12.53
N THR A 24 10.37 11.35 12.77
CA THR A 24 9.09 11.65 12.13
C THR A 24 9.26 11.72 10.61
N ALA A 25 8.41 10.99 9.89
CA ALA A 25 8.40 10.93 8.42
C ALA A 25 9.73 10.49 7.77
N ASP A 26 10.63 9.84 8.50
CA ASP A 26 12.00 9.55 8.03
C ASP A 26 12.02 8.63 6.80
N LEU A 27 11.08 7.69 6.75
CA LEU A 27 10.92 6.77 5.61
C LEU A 27 10.46 7.48 4.32
N SER A 28 10.09 8.76 4.37
CA SER A 28 9.68 9.52 3.18
C SER A 28 10.82 9.76 2.18
N VAL A 29 12.08 9.66 2.61
CA VAL A 29 13.24 9.85 1.72
C VAL A 29 13.22 8.85 0.55
N ARG A 30 12.85 7.59 0.81
CA ARG A 30 12.63 6.59 -0.24
C ARG A 30 11.42 6.95 -1.11
N GLU A 31 10.33 7.37 -0.50
CA GLU A 31 9.08 7.68 -1.18
C GLU A 31 9.21 8.85 -2.16
N ILE A 32 9.97 9.88 -1.78
CA ILE A 32 10.34 11.01 -2.65
C ILE A 32 11.16 10.50 -3.83
N TYR A 33 12.21 9.70 -3.59
CA TYR A 33 13.05 9.16 -4.65
C TYR A 33 12.26 8.34 -5.67
N MET A 34 11.33 7.51 -5.21
CA MET A 34 10.46 6.74 -6.11
C MET A 34 9.54 7.64 -6.93
N ALA A 35 8.91 8.66 -6.31
CA ALA A 35 8.04 9.60 -7.03
C ALA A 35 8.81 10.43 -8.07
N GLU A 36 10.00 10.91 -7.70
CA GLU A 36 10.92 11.63 -8.56
C GLU A 36 11.40 10.79 -9.73
N SER A 37 11.64 9.49 -9.51
CA SER A 37 12.00 8.56 -10.59
C SER A 37 10.87 8.42 -11.62
N VAL A 38 9.61 8.32 -11.16
CA VAL A 38 8.44 8.29 -12.06
C VAL A 38 8.33 9.59 -12.85
N ARG A 39 8.48 10.75 -12.18
CA ARG A 39 8.49 12.06 -12.85
C ARG A 39 9.58 12.15 -13.90
N TRP A 40 10.80 11.73 -13.56
CA TRP A 40 11.95 11.74 -14.46
C TRP A 40 11.69 10.96 -15.76
N HIS A 41 11.01 9.80 -15.65
CA HIS A 41 10.60 8.99 -16.80
C HIS A 41 9.51 9.67 -17.63
N LEU A 42 8.49 10.28 -17.00
CA LEU A 42 7.43 10.99 -17.70
C LEU A 42 7.96 12.21 -18.48
N GLU A 43 8.87 12.97 -17.89
CA GLU A 43 9.50 14.15 -18.53
C GLU A 43 10.33 13.81 -19.78
N ARG A 44 10.74 12.56 -19.91
CA ARG A 44 11.57 12.06 -21.04
C ARG A 44 10.78 11.18 -22.01
N ALA A 45 9.53 10.93 -21.72
CA ALA A 45 8.66 10.18 -22.60
C ALA A 45 8.04 11.10 -23.66
N GLU A 46 7.57 10.50 -24.76
CA GLU A 46 6.85 11.23 -25.79
C GLU A 46 5.58 11.90 -25.23
N PRO A 47 5.13 13.03 -25.79
CA PRO A 47 3.90 13.68 -25.37
C PRO A 47 2.71 12.71 -25.33
N GLY A 48 1.98 12.72 -24.21
CA GLY A 48 0.83 11.85 -24.00
C GLY A 48 1.16 10.43 -23.50
N ALA A 49 2.44 10.13 -23.24
CA ALA A 49 2.83 8.89 -22.59
C ALA A 49 2.14 8.70 -21.23
N ARG A 50 1.87 7.44 -20.88
CA ARG A 50 1.23 7.03 -19.63
C ARG A 50 2.05 5.92 -18.98
N ILE A 51 2.13 5.92 -17.66
CA ILE A 51 2.80 4.88 -16.88
C ILE A 51 1.76 4.13 -16.05
N VAL A 52 1.82 2.80 -16.09
CA VAL A 52 1.17 1.94 -15.09
C VAL A 52 2.24 1.50 -14.11
N LEU A 53 2.12 1.96 -12.86
CA LEU A 53 3.10 1.69 -11.81
C LEU A 53 2.56 0.61 -10.87
N ALA A 54 3.18 -0.57 -10.89
CA ALA A 54 2.91 -1.63 -9.93
C ALA A 54 3.80 -1.44 -8.69
N ALA A 55 3.18 -1.13 -7.55
CA ALA A 55 3.85 -1.03 -6.26
C ALA A 55 2.86 -1.38 -5.14
N HIS A 56 3.38 -1.69 -3.95
CA HIS A 56 2.56 -2.03 -2.79
C HIS A 56 1.61 -0.88 -2.41
N ASN A 57 0.43 -1.21 -1.87
CA ASN A 57 -0.59 -0.24 -1.44
C ASN A 57 -0.03 0.86 -0.52
N SER A 58 0.92 0.49 0.36
CA SER A 58 1.61 1.41 1.29
C SER A 58 2.45 2.49 0.59
N HIS A 59 2.82 2.30 -0.68
CA HIS A 59 3.56 3.31 -1.45
C HIS A 59 2.62 4.16 -2.30
N ILE A 60 1.62 3.55 -2.93
CA ILE A 60 0.78 4.24 -3.92
C ILE A 60 -0.32 5.10 -3.30
N HIS A 61 -0.63 4.94 -2.01
CA HIS A 61 -1.72 5.68 -1.39
C HIS A 61 -1.43 7.19 -1.19
N LYS A 62 -2.48 8.00 -1.19
CA LYS A 62 -2.38 9.49 -1.23
C LYS A 62 -2.35 10.15 0.16
N THR A 63 -2.58 9.39 1.22
CA THR A 63 -2.66 9.87 2.60
C THR A 63 -1.34 9.67 3.36
N GLU A 64 -1.22 10.25 4.54
CA GLU A 64 -0.08 9.99 5.43
C GLU A 64 -0.10 8.55 5.94
N MET A 65 1.09 7.93 6.06
CA MET A 65 1.24 6.64 6.71
C MET A 65 1.63 6.84 8.17
N LYS A 66 0.81 6.30 9.07
CA LYS A 66 1.03 6.36 10.52
C LYS A 66 1.18 4.94 11.07
N LEU A 67 2.26 4.71 11.81
CA LEU A 67 2.52 3.47 12.54
C LEU A 67 2.82 3.82 14.00
N GLY A 68 2.23 3.08 14.95
CA GLY A 68 2.42 3.34 16.39
C GLY A 68 1.92 4.72 16.87
N GLY A 69 0.96 5.33 16.15
CA GLY A 69 0.41 6.65 16.47
C GLY A 69 1.22 7.85 15.97
N GLY A 70 2.44 7.63 15.46
CA GLY A 70 3.30 8.67 14.88
C GLY A 70 3.23 8.72 13.35
N LEU A 71 3.59 9.87 12.77
CA LEU A 71 3.79 9.98 11.32
C LEU A 71 5.08 9.25 10.91
N THR A 72 4.92 8.20 10.12
CA THR A 72 6.01 7.30 9.72
C THR A 72 6.57 7.64 8.34
N ALA A 73 5.68 7.93 7.38
CA ALA A 73 6.10 8.32 6.03
C ALA A 73 5.04 9.16 5.31
N LEU A 74 5.51 9.93 4.33
CA LEU A 74 4.72 10.48 3.23
C LEU A 74 4.91 9.55 2.03
N PRO A 75 3.88 8.78 1.64
CA PRO A 75 4.01 7.78 0.59
C PRO A 75 4.26 8.40 -0.78
N MET A 76 4.87 7.64 -1.67
CA MET A 76 5.12 8.01 -3.07
C MET A 76 3.85 8.54 -3.73
N GLY A 77 2.69 7.92 -3.47
CA GLY A 77 1.41 8.34 -4.02
C GLY A 77 0.97 9.72 -3.58
N ARG A 78 1.31 10.16 -2.36
CA ARG A 78 1.06 11.54 -1.92
C ARG A 78 1.92 12.53 -2.71
N HIS A 79 3.17 12.18 -3.02
CA HIS A 79 4.05 13.01 -3.84
C HIS A 79 3.58 13.06 -5.29
N LEU A 80 3.23 11.92 -5.89
CA LEU A 80 2.68 11.84 -7.24
C LEU A 80 1.38 12.62 -7.37
N GLN A 81 0.49 12.55 -6.37
CA GLN A 81 -0.74 13.34 -6.33
C GLN A 81 -0.48 14.85 -6.35
N ARG A 82 0.58 15.31 -5.66
CA ARG A 82 0.98 16.73 -5.67
C ARG A 82 1.59 17.15 -7.00
N MET A 83 2.38 16.27 -7.62
CA MET A 83 3.08 16.55 -8.88
C MET A 83 2.13 16.53 -10.09
N LEU A 84 1.22 15.56 -10.15
CA LEU A 84 0.41 15.23 -11.33
C LEU A 84 -1.08 15.61 -11.15
N GLY A 85 -1.50 15.99 -9.95
CA GLY A 85 -2.89 16.37 -9.70
C GLY A 85 -3.87 15.26 -10.10
N GLN A 86 -4.87 15.61 -10.91
CA GLN A 86 -5.93 14.67 -11.31
C GLN A 86 -5.49 13.60 -12.32
N ASP A 87 -4.27 13.70 -12.86
CA ASP A 87 -3.70 12.72 -13.77
C ASP A 87 -3.09 11.52 -13.02
N TYR A 88 -2.83 11.66 -11.71
CA TYR A 88 -2.50 10.53 -10.86
C TYR A 88 -3.77 9.80 -10.41
N ARG A 89 -3.85 8.50 -10.73
CA ARG A 89 -4.95 7.62 -10.32
C ARG A 89 -4.41 6.40 -9.60
N THR A 90 -4.99 6.09 -8.46
CA THR A 90 -4.54 4.99 -7.60
C THR A 90 -5.57 3.90 -7.49
N VAL A 91 -5.12 2.67 -7.77
CA VAL A 91 -5.95 1.47 -7.66
C VAL A 91 -5.29 0.58 -6.61
N ALA A 92 -5.94 0.42 -5.46
CA ALA A 92 -5.49 -0.53 -4.46
C ALA A 92 -5.76 -1.97 -4.92
N LEU A 93 -4.96 -2.91 -4.45
CA LEU A 93 -5.23 -4.34 -4.59
C LEU A 93 -5.43 -4.97 -3.21
N VAL A 94 -6.52 -5.70 -3.03
CA VAL A 94 -6.84 -6.43 -1.80
C VAL A 94 -7.29 -7.84 -2.09
N HIS A 95 -7.43 -8.64 -1.04
CA HIS A 95 -8.03 -9.96 -1.12
C HIS A 95 -9.09 -10.15 -0.04
N THR A 96 -9.99 -11.11 -0.25
CA THR A 96 -11.05 -11.50 0.70
C THR A 96 -10.83 -12.88 1.32
N ALA A 97 -9.73 -13.57 0.97
CA ALA A 97 -9.35 -14.84 1.58
C ALA A 97 -9.11 -14.76 3.10
N ASP A 98 -9.29 -15.89 3.77
CA ASP A 98 -9.01 -16.10 5.19
C ASP A 98 -7.55 -16.49 5.47
N HIS A 99 -6.71 -16.58 4.43
CA HIS A 99 -5.29 -16.86 4.53
C HIS A 99 -4.49 -16.15 3.43
N VAL A 100 -3.22 -15.88 3.71
CA VAL A 100 -2.26 -15.30 2.75
C VAL A 100 -0.88 -15.90 2.91
N PRO A 101 -0.03 -15.85 1.87
CA PRO A 101 1.41 -15.99 2.05
C PRO A 101 1.96 -14.83 2.90
N GLU A 102 2.69 -15.14 3.96
CA GLU A 102 3.36 -14.18 4.83
C GLU A 102 4.85 -14.47 4.96
N MET A 103 5.63 -13.39 5.11
CA MET A 103 7.06 -13.39 5.31
C MET A 103 7.38 -13.39 6.81
N TYR A 104 8.15 -14.39 7.24
CA TYR A 104 8.67 -14.47 8.60
C TYR A 104 10.18 -14.31 8.57
N PRO A 105 10.76 -13.38 9.36
CA PRO A 105 12.20 -13.21 9.43
C PRO A 105 12.91 -14.53 9.78
N ASP A 106 13.93 -14.87 9.01
CA ASP A 106 14.76 -16.06 9.21
C ASP A 106 16.19 -15.76 8.75
N GLN A 107 17.09 -15.60 9.72
CA GLN A 107 18.49 -15.28 9.46
C GLN A 107 19.25 -16.42 8.78
N SER A 108 18.71 -17.65 8.81
CA SER A 108 19.30 -18.80 8.14
C SER A 108 18.88 -18.92 6.67
N ALA A 109 17.80 -18.24 6.28
CA ALA A 109 17.34 -18.20 4.90
C ALA A 109 18.21 -17.26 4.04
N ALA A 110 18.45 -17.63 2.78
CA ALA A 110 19.34 -16.88 1.87
C ALA A 110 18.89 -15.42 1.66
N VAL A 111 17.59 -15.16 1.73
CA VAL A 111 16.99 -13.83 1.55
C VAL A 111 16.56 -13.17 2.87
N GLY A 112 16.90 -13.78 4.02
CA GLY A 112 16.59 -13.24 5.35
C GLY A 112 15.16 -13.47 5.83
N PHE A 113 14.32 -14.20 5.09
CA PHE A 113 12.97 -14.59 5.51
C PHE A 113 12.55 -15.92 4.88
N THR A 114 11.54 -16.54 5.47
CA THR A 114 10.79 -17.67 4.89
C THR A 114 9.36 -17.27 4.61
N LEU A 115 8.68 -18.03 3.74
CA LEU A 115 7.26 -17.87 3.49
C LEU A 115 6.49 -18.99 4.18
N ALA A 116 5.49 -18.61 4.97
CA ALA A 116 4.48 -19.53 5.51
C ALA A 116 3.07 -19.04 5.15
N GLU A 117 2.09 -19.92 5.24
CA GLU A 117 0.69 -19.50 5.15
C GLU A 117 0.27 -18.92 6.51
N ALA A 118 -0.29 -17.72 6.49
CA ALA A 118 -0.82 -17.05 7.67
C ALA A 118 -2.34 -17.02 7.58
N ARG A 119 -3.00 -17.56 8.60
CA ARG A 119 -4.45 -17.42 8.76
C ARG A 119 -4.78 -16.02 9.27
N LEU A 120 -5.89 -15.49 8.77
CA LEU A 120 -6.31 -14.12 9.02
C LEU A 120 -7.54 -14.09 9.91
N GLU A 121 -7.60 -13.07 10.75
CA GLU A 121 -8.83 -12.70 11.42
C GLU A 121 -9.89 -12.26 10.39
N PRO A 122 -11.19 -12.39 10.72
CA PRO A 122 -12.26 -11.83 9.92
C PRO A 122 -12.03 -10.34 9.64
N ALA A 123 -12.50 -9.89 8.46
CA ALA A 123 -12.38 -8.50 8.10
C ALA A 123 -13.17 -7.60 9.07
N GLU A 124 -12.53 -6.52 9.53
CA GLU A 124 -13.15 -5.61 10.49
C GLU A 124 -14.32 -4.82 9.85
N PRO A 125 -15.35 -4.46 10.63
CA PRO A 125 -16.35 -3.49 10.17
C PRO A 125 -15.71 -2.18 9.71
N GLY A 126 -16.23 -1.62 8.61
CA GLY A 126 -15.66 -0.42 7.99
C GLY A 126 -14.37 -0.66 7.17
N SER A 127 -13.95 -1.91 7.01
CA SER A 127 -12.94 -2.30 6.02
C SER A 127 -13.55 -2.53 4.64
N VAL A 128 -12.73 -2.42 3.59
CA VAL A 128 -13.14 -2.77 2.21
C VAL A 128 -13.59 -4.23 2.13
N GLU A 129 -12.84 -5.12 2.75
CA GLU A 129 -13.06 -6.57 2.72
C GLU A 129 -14.32 -6.95 3.50
N GLY A 130 -14.59 -6.29 4.62
CA GLY A 130 -15.83 -6.44 5.39
C GLY A 130 -17.04 -6.03 4.55
N ALA A 131 -16.98 -4.85 3.91
CA ALA A 131 -18.06 -4.37 3.05
C ALA A 131 -18.33 -5.30 1.85
N LEU A 132 -17.28 -5.87 1.25
CA LEU A 132 -17.43 -6.86 0.18
C LEU A 132 -18.06 -8.17 0.67
N THR A 133 -17.70 -8.59 1.89
CA THR A 133 -18.28 -9.79 2.52
C THR A 133 -19.76 -9.58 2.81
N ASP A 134 -20.13 -8.46 3.42
CA ASP A 134 -21.52 -8.10 3.73
C ASP A 134 -22.38 -7.98 2.47
N ALA A 135 -21.79 -7.54 1.36
CA ALA A 135 -22.45 -7.46 0.07
C ALA A 135 -22.56 -8.81 -0.66
N GLY A 136 -22.01 -9.91 -0.11
CA GLY A 136 -21.99 -11.22 -0.77
C GLY A 136 -21.09 -11.27 -2.01
N LEU A 137 -20.02 -10.47 -2.03
CA LEU A 137 -19.08 -10.35 -3.16
C LEU A 137 -17.68 -10.90 -2.86
N ALA A 138 -17.47 -11.50 -1.67
CA ALA A 138 -16.17 -11.98 -1.23
C ALA A 138 -15.58 -13.10 -2.11
N ASP A 139 -16.40 -13.82 -2.88
CA ASP A 139 -15.97 -14.90 -3.78
C ASP A 139 -15.75 -14.43 -5.23
N ARG A 140 -15.80 -13.11 -5.49
CA ARG A 140 -15.68 -12.53 -6.83
C ARG A 140 -14.48 -11.59 -6.97
N ILE A 141 -13.96 -11.49 -8.18
CA ILE A 141 -13.10 -10.36 -8.55
C ILE A 141 -13.98 -9.13 -8.71
N THR A 142 -13.66 -8.07 -7.98
CA THR A 142 -14.41 -6.79 -8.05
C THR A 142 -13.48 -5.64 -8.37
N LEU A 143 -14.05 -4.61 -9.02
CA LEU A 143 -13.44 -3.28 -9.15
C LEU A 143 -14.44 -2.28 -8.59
N THR A 144 -14.06 -1.61 -7.50
CA THR A 144 -14.89 -0.65 -6.79
C THR A 144 -14.35 0.75 -7.00
N ASP A 145 -15.15 1.65 -7.56
CA ASP A 145 -14.83 3.09 -7.62
C ASP A 145 -15.03 3.70 -6.24
N LEU A 146 -13.96 4.23 -5.65
CA LEU A 146 -13.99 4.82 -4.32
C LEU A 146 -14.37 6.30 -4.32
N ARG A 147 -14.34 6.98 -5.47
CA ARG A 147 -14.54 8.44 -5.55
C ARG A 147 -15.96 8.87 -5.16
N HIS A 148 -16.91 7.93 -5.17
CA HIS A 148 -18.32 8.15 -4.88
C HIS A 148 -18.84 7.30 -3.72
N THR A 149 -17.96 6.88 -2.80
CA THR A 149 -18.37 6.04 -1.66
C THR A 149 -19.26 6.79 -0.67
N PRO A 150 -20.17 6.08 0.03
CA PRO A 150 -20.97 6.65 1.08
C PRO A 150 -20.14 7.28 2.22
N ARG A 151 -20.74 8.28 2.85
CA ARG A 151 -20.19 9.00 4.01
C ARG A 151 -21.21 8.99 5.15
N ASP A 152 -20.73 9.12 6.38
CA ASP A 152 -21.60 9.27 7.54
C ASP A 152 -22.28 10.66 7.60
N ALA A 153 -23.08 10.89 8.64
CA ALA A 153 -23.79 12.15 8.84
C ALA A 153 -22.84 13.35 9.06
N GLN A 154 -21.58 13.11 9.42
CA GLN A 154 -20.53 14.10 9.61
C GLN A 154 -19.68 14.27 8.34
N GLY A 155 -19.99 13.54 7.27
CA GLY A 155 -19.27 13.57 6.01
C GLY A 155 -17.97 12.75 6.01
N ALA A 156 -17.68 11.96 7.05
CA ALA A 156 -16.52 11.10 7.07
C ALA A 156 -16.75 9.85 6.19
N PRO A 157 -15.72 9.35 5.48
CA PRO A 157 -15.84 8.11 4.73
C PRO A 157 -16.22 6.92 5.62
N LEU A 158 -17.18 6.10 5.19
CA LEU A 158 -17.54 4.87 5.92
C LEU A 158 -16.43 3.82 5.85
N LEU A 159 -15.66 3.80 4.77
CA LEU A 159 -14.51 2.90 4.61
C LEU A 159 -13.25 3.54 5.21
N HIS A 160 -12.80 3.00 6.34
CA HIS A 160 -11.70 3.53 7.14
C HIS A 160 -10.58 2.50 7.40
N SER A 161 -10.63 1.34 6.76
CA SER A 161 -9.61 0.30 6.85
C SER A 161 -9.53 -0.50 5.55
N ILE A 162 -8.36 -1.08 5.26
CA ILE A 162 -8.10 -1.92 4.09
C ILE A 162 -7.02 -2.94 4.45
N ARG A 163 -7.11 -4.18 3.95
CA ARG A 163 -6.05 -5.17 4.18
C ARG A 163 -4.75 -4.75 3.52
N SER A 164 -3.67 -5.10 4.19
CA SER A 164 -2.28 -4.93 3.77
C SER A 164 -1.55 -6.22 4.12
N GLN A 165 -1.56 -7.18 3.18
CA GLN A 165 -1.03 -8.53 3.39
C GLN A 165 -1.75 -9.24 4.56
N SER A 166 -1.04 -9.69 5.60
CA SER A 166 -1.68 -10.29 6.78
C SER A 166 -2.22 -9.29 7.80
N SER A 167 -1.99 -8.00 7.58
CA SER A 167 -2.37 -6.92 8.48
C SER A 167 -3.48 -6.04 7.90
N SER A 168 -3.92 -5.05 8.67
CA SER A 168 -4.86 -4.01 8.24
C SER A 168 -4.20 -2.64 8.31
N LEU A 169 -4.45 -1.82 7.29
CA LEU A 169 -4.08 -0.41 7.25
C LEU A 169 -5.31 0.43 7.59
N SER A 170 -5.29 1.09 8.76
CA SER A 170 -6.28 2.12 9.08
C SER A 170 -6.00 3.37 8.25
N THR A 171 -6.94 3.75 7.39
CA THR A 171 -6.89 4.96 6.59
C THR A 171 -8.26 5.30 6.04
N ARG A 172 -8.51 6.59 5.76
CA ARG A 172 -9.70 7.02 5.02
C ARG A 172 -9.58 6.54 3.58
N VAL A 173 -10.10 5.34 3.30
CA VAL A 173 -9.84 4.59 2.05
C VAL A 173 -10.14 5.41 0.79
N PRO A 174 -11.28 6.13 0.69
CA PRO A 174 -11.60 6.96 -0.48
C PRO A 174 -10.70 8.19 -0.68
N GLU A 175 -9.97 8.59 0.36
CA GLU A 175 -8.99 9.67 0.25
C GLU A 175 -7.61 9.12 -0.13
N ALA A 176 -7.33 7.89 0.29
CA ALA A 176 -6.08 7.18 0.02
C ALA A 176 -6.02 6.62 -1.41
N PHE A 177 -7.15 6.15 -1.94
CA PHE A 177 -7.24 5.43 -3.22
C PHE A 177 -8.42 5.92 -4.09
N ASP A 178 -8.29 5.88 -5.42
CA ASP A 178 -9.40 6.18 -6.35
C ASP A 178 -10.27 4.97 -6.62
N ALA A 179 -9.70 3.76 -6.60
CA ALA A 179 -10.42 2.51 -6.78
C ALA A 179 -9.76 1.36 -6.01
N VAL A 180 -10.47 0.25 -5.85
CA VAL A 180 -9.92 -1.00 -5.31
C VAL A 180 -10.29 -2.16 -6.21
N ILE A 181 -9.29 -2.98 -6.53
CA ILE A 181 -9.48 -4.33 -7.05
C ILE A 181 -9.43 -5.29 -5.87
N ALA A 182 -10.46 -6.12 -5.72
CA ALA A 182 -10.45 -7.22 -4.76
C ALA A 182 -10.41 -8.55 -5.49
N VAL A 183 -9.61 -9.49 -4.98
CA VAL A 183 -9.54 -10.87 -5.47
C VAL A 183 -9.97 -11.87 -4.38
N PRO A 184 -10.63 -12.99 -4.73
CA PRO A 184 -11.09 -13.96 -3.74
C PRO A 184 -9.95 -14.67 -3.00
N THR A 185 -8.79 -14.79 -3.63
CA THR A 185 -7.65 -15.54 -3.12
C THR A 185 -6.33 -14.94 -3.59
N VAL A 186 -5.29 -15.15 -2.80
CA VAL A 186 -3.90 -14.84 -3.13
C VAL A 186 -3.04 -16.05 -2.76
N THR A 187 -2.11 -16.39 -3.64
CA THR A 187 -1.20 -17.51 -3.45
C THR A 187 0.23 -17.07 -3.72
N ARG A 188 1.20 -17.89 -3.33
CA ARG A 188 2.61 -17.65 -3.69
C ARG A 188 2.77 -17.63 -5.20
N ASP A 189 3.60 -16.71 -5.69
CA ASP A 189 4.08 -16.77 -7.06
C ASP A 189 5.04 -17.96 -7.20
N ARG A 190 4.65 -18.94 -8.02
CA ARG A 190 5.44 -20.17 -8.25
C ARG A 190 6.67 -19.93 -9.12
N THR A 191 6.78 -18.77 -9.75
CA THR A 191 7.93 -18.38 -10.59
C THR A 191 9.05 -17.76 -9.77
N VAL A 192 8.76 -17.26 -8.57
CA VAL A 192 9.76 -16.70 -7.66
C VAL A 192 10.29 -17.79 -6.74
N ARG A 193 11.62 -17.97 -6.72
CA ARG A 193 12.31 -18.90 -5.82
C ARG A 193 13.33 -18.11 -4.98
N PHE A 194 13.34 -18.40 -3.68
CA PHE A 194 14.27 -17.84 -2.69
C PHE A 194 15.15 -18.95 -2.13
#